data_AF-A0A355UJC2-F1
#
_entry.id   AF-A0A355UJC2-F1
#
_cell.length_a   1.000
_cell.length_b   1.000
_cell.length_c   1.000
_cell.angle_alpha   90.00
_cell.angle_beta   90.00
_cell.angle_gamma   90.00
#
_symmetry.space_group_name_H-M   'P 1'
#
loop_
_entity.id
_entity.type
_entity.pdbx_description
1 polymer ?
#
loop_
_entity_poly.entity_id
_entity_poly.type
_entity_poly.pdbx_seq_one_letter_code
_entity_poly.pdbx_strand_id
1 'polypeptide(L)'
;MKKTILFLMIGIFAFAPLAKADEGMWLLMFLDKQTYKDMKAKGLKLTPKQIYDINQASLKDAIVQFGRGCTGEIISDEGLLLTNHHCGYPQIQQHSTVEHDYLINGFWAYSKQEELPCPGLTAKFFIRMEDVTSKVLQNVTKETKEENRGNIIRDNIKKIREEAEKGTGYTAQVATMFDGNQYILFVYEVYKDVRMVGAPPSSIGKFGSDTDNWMWPRHTGDFSMFRVYSSKDGKPAEYSKDNIPMKPKHYLPISLKGVKNNDFAMIIGYPGSTDRFLTSYGVKQAIDVYNPSVVTARTAIREVMDKDMSKDAKVRIQYASKFAQLSNYWKFYIGQTQCLNDLNVYQTKKDIEDRFAKWIEKTPERKAEYSTVLKDLETAMSTTNQYDYLRVYTNEAILRGNSAVSVARQLAGLEKELRENGNSDKAKQIIAQAKEGIEEIFKDFNYSTEEKLLAAGMDVFFKNVPMVQQSEDFLDLAFKYRCDFPKLANDIFNKSQMVTPEKVEKLLANPTADQIAKDPVFEIYRMFVDNANKRMVDAQKSYADLNKANRLFVKGV
;
A
#
# COMPACT_ATOMS: atom_id res chain seq x y z
N MET A 1 7.64 56.51 -21.11
CA MET A 1 7.22 55.19 -21.63
C MET A 1 7.81 54.00 -20.85
N LYS A 2 9.12 53.95 -20.55
CA LYS A 2 9.70 52.81 -19.80
C LYS A 2 9.25 52.67 -18.33
N LYS A 3 8.93 53.77 -17.62
CA LYS A 3 8.43 53.72 -16.23
C LYS A 3 6.94 53.34 -16.12
N THR A 4 6.14 53.65 -17.14
CA THR A 4 4.70 53.35 -17.20
C THR A 4 4.44 51.87 -17.50
N ILE A 5 5.29 51.23 -18.31
CA ILE A 5 5.22 49.79 -18.60
C ILE A 5 5.60 48.95 -17.37
N LEU A 6 6.52 49.43 -16.53
CA LEU A 6 6.92 48.74 -15.29
C LEU A 6 5.79 48.78 -14.23
N PHE A 7 5.07 49.89 -14.12
CA PHE A 7 3.88 49.98 -13.25
C PHE A 7 2.70 49.14 -13.77
N LEU A 8 2.53 49.00 -15.08
CA LEU A 8 1.51 48.11 -15.65
C LEU A 8 1.82 46.62 -15.42
N MET A 9 3.10 46.21 -15.45
CA MET A 9 3.48 44.83 -15.13
C MET A 9 3.33 44.48 -13.65
N ILE A 10 3.61 45.42 -12.74
CA ILE A 10 3.42 45.21 -11.29
C ILE A 10 1.92 45.12 -10.94
N GLY A 11 1.07 45.88 -11.63
CA GLY A 11 -0.39 45.83 -11.46
C GLY A 11 -1.04 44.51 -11.92
N ILE A 12 -0.48 43.83 -12.92
CA ILE A 12 -0.99 42.55 -13.43
C ILE A 12 -0.64 41.38 -12.49
N PHE A 13 0.48 41.45 -11.75
CA PHE A 13 0.81 40.43 -10.75
C PHE A 13 0.10 40.63 -9.40
N ALA A 14 -0.36 41.83 -9.07
CA ALA A 14 -1.07 42.11 -7.81
C ALA A 14 -2.53 41.63 -7.77
N PHE A 15 -3.10 41.25 -8.92
CA PHE A 15 -4.50 40.81 -9.06
C PHE A 15 -4.66 39.41 -9.65
N ALA A 16 -3.60 38.60 -9.72
CA ALA A 16 -3.80 37.17 -9.92
C ALA A 16 -4.60 36.67 -8.72
N PRO A 17 -5.82 36.12 -8.89
CA PRO A 17 -6.48 35.45 -7.78
C PRO A 17 -5.48 34.41 -7.28
N LEU A 18 -5.15 34.44 -5.99
CA LEU A 18 -4.51 33.32 -5.33
C LEU A 18 -5.33 32.10 -5.71
N ALA A 19 -4.82 31.30 -6.65
CA ALA A 19 -5.42 30.05 -7.01
C ALA A 19 -5.31 29.20 -5.73
N LYS A 20 -6.38 29.21 -4.94
CA LYS A 20 -6.59 28.15 -3.96
C LYS A 20 -6.75 26.90 -4.80
N ALA A 21 -5.77 26.01 -4.71
CA ALA A 21 -5.99 24.65 -5.16
C ALA A 21 -7.19 24.13 -4.37
N ASP A 22 -8.30 23.88 -5.06
CA ASP A 22 -9.43 23.13 -4.51
C ASP A 22 -8.97 21.66 -4.38
N GLU A 23 -8.10 21.40 -3.40
CA GLU A 23 -7.56 20.08 -3.15
C GLU A 23 -8.62 19.20 -2.49
N GLY A 24 -8.77 17.98 -2.97
CA GLY A 24 -9.64 17.01 -2.31
C GLY A 24 -9.78 15.71 -3.09
N MET A 25 -9.83 14.60 -2.36
CA MET A 25 -10.28 13.31 -2.88
C MET A 25 -11.70 13.10 -2.38
N TRP A 26 -12.67 13.37 -3.25
CA TRP A 26 -14.07 13.44 -2.89
C TRP A 26 -14.74 12.07 -2.97
N LEU A 27 -15.52 11.71 -1.95
CA LEU A 27 -16.41 10.54 -2.04
C LEU A 27 -17.55 10.87 -3.00
N LEU A 28 -17.79 9.98 -3.97
CA LEU A 28 -18.80 10.20 -5.02
C LEU A 28 -20.21 10.48 -4.46
N MET A 29 -20.58 9.86 -3.34
CA MET A 29 -21.87 10.08 -2.68
C MET A 29 -22.01 11.47 -2.03
N PHE A 30 -20.88 12.13 -1.73
CA PHE A 30 -20.80 13.40 -1.02
C PHE A 30 -20.32 14.55 -1.91
N LEU A 31 -20.48 14.42 -3.23
CA LEU A 31 -20.33 15.55 -4.13
C LEU A 31 -21.41 16.58 -3.81
N ASP A 32 -21.06 17.55 -2.96
CA ASP A 32 -21.97 18.59 -2.54
C ASP A 32 -22.31 19.54 -3.70
N LYS A 33 -23.35 20.35 -3.50
CA LYS A 33 -23.85 21.29 -4.53
C LYS A 33 -22.80 22.32 -4.95
N GLN A 34 -21.93 22.74 -4.03
CA GLN A 34 -20.91 23.74 -4.28
C GLN A 34 -19.76 23.14 -5.10
N THR A 35 -19.23 22.00 -4.67
CA THR A 35 -18.21 21.23 -5.40
C THR A 35 -18.67 20.92 -6.83
N TYR A 36 -19.91 20.46 -7.00
CA TYR A 36 -20.45 20.21 -8.34
C TYR A 36 -20.60 21.50 -9.18
N LYS A 37 -21.04 22.61 -8.56
CA LYS A 37 -21.11 23.91 -9.25
C LYS A 37 -19.73 24.36 -9.72
N ASP A 38 -18.69 24.12 -8.93
CA ASP A 38 -17.31 24.46 -9.29
C ASP A 38 -16.80 23.56 -10.43
N MET A 39 -17.11 22.26 -10.42
CA MET A 39 -16.82 21.37 -11.55
C MET A 39 -17.51 21.84 -12.84
N LYS A 40 -18.78 22.27 -12.77
CA LYS A 40 -19.52 22.83 -13.91
C LYS A 40 -18.89 24.11 -14.43
N ALA A 41 -18.48 25.01 -13.53
CA ALA A 41 -17.79 26.25 -13.89
C ALA A 41 -16.45 25.97 -14.59
N LYS A 42 -15.75 24.90 -14.19
CA LYS A 42 -14.49 24.44 -14.80
C LYS A 42 -14.67 23.65 -16.10
N GLY A 43 -15.90 23.38 -16.53
CA GLY A 43 -16.19 22.80 -17.85
C GLY A 43 -16.92 21.46 -17.85
N LEU A 44 -17.23 20.87 -16.70
CA LEU A 44 -17.97 19.60 -16.62
C LEU A 44 -19.32 19.71 -17.36
N LYS A 45 -19.61 18.72 -18.21
CA LYS A 45 -20.90 18.63 -18.93
C LYS A 45 -21.84 17.56 -18.37
N LEU A 46 -21.33 16.59 -17.64
CA LEU A 46 -22.11 15.52 -17.02
C LEU A 46 -22.99 16.03 -15.88
N THR A 47 -24.11 15.33 -15.66
CA THR A 47 -24.98 15.48 -14.49
C THR A 47 -24.43 14.67 -13.31
N PRO A 48 -24.84 14.94 -12.05
CA PRO A 48 -24.38 14.15 -10.90
C PRO A 48 -24.75 12.68 -11.03
N LYS A 49 -25.94 12.36 -11.55
CA LYS A 49 -26.40 10.97 -11.77
C LYS A 49 -25.60 10.22 -12.84
N GLN A 50 -25.07 10.92 -13.84
CA GLN A 50 -24.16 10.30 -14.81
C GLN A 50 -22.80 9.95 -14.18
N ILE A 51 -22.40 10.66 -13.12
CA ILE A 51 -21.17 10.35 -12.37
C ILE A 51 -21.45 9.19 -11.40
N TYR A 52 -22.45 9.34 -10.53
CA TYR A 52 -22.84 8.37 -9.53
C TYR A 52 -24.37 8.27 -9.39
N ASP A 53 -24.90 7.07 -9.64
CA ASP A 53 -26.28 6.70 -9.31
C ASP A 53 -26.27 5.26 -8.75
N ILE A 54 -27.07 4.99 -7.72
CA ILE A 54 -27.14 3.66 -7.09
C ILE A 54 -28.09 2.72 -7.82
N ASN A 55 -29.08 3.27 -8.54
CA ASN A 55 -30.17 2.53 -9.16
C ASN A 55 -29.99 2.38 -10.69
N GLN A 56 -29.25 3.28 -11.31
CA GLN A 56 -29.01 3.33 -12.75
C GLN A 56 -27.51 3.25 -13.06
N ALA A 57 -27.19 2.81 -14.28
CA ALA A 57 -25.80 2.77 -14.74
C ALA A 57 -25.19 4.18 -14.79
N SER A 58 -23.99 4.33 -14.25
CA SER A 58 -23.23 5.59 -14.26
C SER A 58 -21.74 5.34 -14.52
N LEU A 59 -20.93 6.41 -14.56
CA LEU A 59 -19.47 6.27 -14.71
C LEU A 59 -18.85 5.33 -13.68
N LYS A 60 -19.37 5.31 -12.44
CA LYS A 60 -18.88 4.43 -11.36
C LYS A 60 -18.80 2.95 -11.78
N ASP A 61 -19.73 2.50 -12.64
CA ASP A 61 -19.85 1.09 -13.02
C ASP A 61 -18.80 0.67 -14.06
N ALA A 62 -18.11 1.65 -14.66
CA ALA A 62 -16.98 1.41 -15.55
C ALA A 62 -15.63 1.53 -14.83
N ILE A 63 -15.59 2.03 -13.58
CA ILE A 63 -14.35 2.19 -12.82
C ILE A 63 -14.17 1.01 -11.87
N VAL A 64 -12.98 0.41 -11.91
CA VAL A 64 -12.69 -0.89 -11.30
C VAL A 64 -11.51 -0.77 -10.36
N GLN A 65 -11.61 -1.36 -9.17
CA GLN A 65 -10.43 -1.61 -8.35
C GLN A 65 -9.72 -2.83 -8.94
N PHE A 66 -8.58 -2.59 -9.58
CA PHE A 66 -7.78 -3.61 -10.24
C PHE A 66 -6.79 -4.23 -9.24
N GLY A 67 -6.90 -5.54 -9.03
CA GLY A 67 -6.12 -6.26 -8.05
C GLY A 67 -6.28 -5.69 -6.64
N ARG A 68 -5.16 -5.40 -5.98
CA ARG A 68 -5.13 -4.96 -4.57
C ARG A 68 -4.93 -3.46 -4.36
N GLY A 69 -4.62 -2.69 -5.40
CA GLY A 69 -4.20 -1.30 -5.19
C GLY A 69 -4.20 -0.38 -6.40
N CYS A 70 -4.63 -0.84 -7.58
CA CYS A 70 -4.71 -0.01 -8.78
C CYS A 70 -6.17 0.30 -9.16
N THR A 71 -6.31 1.27 -10.05
CA THR A 71 -7.57 1.55 -10.74
C THR A 71 -7.47 1.02 -12.17
N GLY A 72 -8.56 0.48 -12.69
CA GLY A 72 -8.74 0.21 -14.11
C GLY A 72 -10.10 0.72 -14.56
N GLU A 73 -10.31 0.74 -15.87
CA GLU A 73 -11.55 1.22 -16.48
C GLU A 73 -12.03 0.30 -17.61
N ILE A 74 -13.33 0.04 -17.66
CA ILE A 74 -13.96 -0.75 -18.72
C ILE A 74 -14.21 0.13 -19.93
N ILE A 75 -13.72 -0.30 -21.10
CA ILE A 75 -13.71 0.47 -22.35
C ILE A 75 -14.43 -0.23 -23.51
N SER A 76 -15.11 -1.35 -23.25
CA SER A 76 -15.94 -2.06 -24.24
C SER A 76 -17.14 -2.73 -23.59
N ASP A 77 -18.11 -3.16 -24.41
CA ASP A 77 -19.26 -3.96 -24.01
C ASP A 77 -18.94 -5.44 -23.73
N GLU A 78 -17.69 -5.87 -23.94
CA GLU A 78 -17.19 -7.22 -23.65
C GLU A 78 -16.11 -7.22 -22.55
N GLY A 79 -16.21 -6.29 -21.59
CA GLY A 79 -15.41 -6.32 -20.36
C GLY A 79 -13.92 -6.05 -20.54
N LEU A 80 -13.50 -5.51 -21.70
CA LEU A 80 -12.12 -5.04 -21.92
C LEU A 80 -11.81 -3.91 -20.93
N LEU A 81 -10.73 -4.09 -20.19
CA LEU A 81 -10.26 -3.24 -19.12
C LEU A 81 -8.89 -2.64 -19.49
N LEU A 82 -8.76 -1.33 -19.30
CA LEU A 82 -7.49 -0.61 -19.40
C LEU A 82 -6.98 -0.28 -17.99
N THR A 83 -5.68 -0.46 -17.76
CA THR A 83 -4.98 -0.01 -16.54
C THR A 83 -3.53 0.32 -16.90
N ASN A 84 -2.71 0.74 -15.94
CA ASN A 84 -1.30 1.02 -16.18
C ASN A 84 -0.49 -0.26 -16.42
N HIS A 85 0.62 -0.14 -17.17
CA HIS A 85 1.57 -1.24 -17.35
C HIS A 85 2.16 -1.67 -16.00
N HIS A 86 2.51 -0.71 -15.13
CA HIS A 86 3.03 -1.02 -13.79
C HIS A 86 2.00 -1.70 -12.88
N CYS A 87 0.69 -1.49 -13.13
CA CYS A 87 -0.39 -2.15 -12.41
C CYS A 87 -0.56 -3.62 -12.83
N GLY A 88 -0.45 -3.91 -14.13
CA GLY A 88 -0.43 -5.27 -14.68
C GLY A 88 0.92 -5.98 -14.58
N TYR A 89 1.97 -5.27 -14.15
CA TYR A 89 3.35 -5.76 -14.15
C TYR A 89 3.58 -7.06 -13.38
N PRO A 90 2.94 -7.30 -12.21
CA PRO A 90 3.02 -8.60 -11.55
C PRO A 90 2.50 -9.74 -12.44
N GLN A 91 1.42 -9.54 -13.19
CA GLN A 91 0.89 -10.56 -14.12
C GLN A 91 1.77 -10.73 -15.35
N ILE A 92 2.31 -9.64 -15.91
CA ILE A 92 3.27 -9.70 -17.02
C ILE A 92 4.50 -10.53 -16.59
N GLN A 93 5.03 -10.28 -15.39
CA GLN A 93 6.13 -11.04 -14.81
C GLN A 93 5.73 -12.50 -14.54
N GLN A 94 4.55 -12.73 -13.96
CA GLN A 94 4.06 -14.06 -13.61
C GLN A 94 4.00 -15.01 -14.82
N HIS A 95 3.69 -14.45 -16.01
CA HIS A 95 3.62 -15.17 -17.28
C HIS A 95 4.93 -15.17 -18.07
N SER A 96 5.93 -14.39 -17.66
CA SER A 96 7.21 -14.30 -18.37
C SER A 96 8.12 -15.47 -18.02
N THR A 97 8.80 -16.02 -19.03
CA THR A 97 9.92 -16.96 -18.87
C THR A 97 11.12 -16.47 -19.66
N VAL A 98 12.25 -17.18 -19.58
CA VAL A 98 13.42 -16.84 -20.41
C VAL A 98 13.09 -17.00 -21.90
N GLU A 99 12.28 -18.00 -22.24
CA GLU A 99 11.82 -18.31 -23.59
C GLU A 99 10.71 -17.36 -24.07
N HIS A 100 9.79 -16.98 -23.17
CA HIS A 100 8.67 -16.09 -23.43
C HIS A 100 8.72 -14.88 -22.52
N ASP A 101 9.66 -13.97 -22.78
CA ASP A 101 9.85 -12.77 -21.96
C ASP A 101 8.89 -11.65 -22.38
N TYR A 102 7.71 -11.62 -21.77
CA TYR A 102 6.71 -10.57 -22.00
C TYR A 102 7.11 -9.24 -21.36
N LEU A 103 8.03 -9.21 -20.38
CA LEU A 103 8.56 -7.96 -19.84
C LEU A 103 9.38 -7.22 -20.90
N ILE A 104 10.24 -7.92 -21.65
CA ILE A 104 11.03 -7.32 -22.73
C ILE A 104 10.20 -7.09 -23.98
N ASN A 105 9.43 -8.09 -24.41
CA ASN A 105 8.85 -8.12 -25.75
C ASN A 105 7.40 -7.60 -25.79
N GLY A 106 6.75 -7.45 -24.63
CA GLY A 106 5.31 -7.23 -24.56
C GLY A 106 4.53 -8.51 -24.88
N PHE A 107 3.21 -8.41 -24.85
CA PHE A 107 2.28 -9.50 -25.12
C PHE A 107 1.04 -8.93 -25.81
N TRP A 108 0.45 -9.67 -26.76
CA TRP A 108 -0.79 -9.31 -27.43
C TRP A 108 -1.56 -10.56 -27.84
N ALA A 109 -2.75 -10.77 -27.26
CA ALA A 109 -3.68 -11.80 -27.67
C ALA A 109 -4.46 -11.34 -28.92
N TYR A 110 -4.42 -12.12 -30.00
CA TYR A 110 -5.16 -11.84 -31.23
C TYR A 110 -6.57 -12.45 -31.21
N SER A 111 -6.85 -13.31 -30.23
CA SER A 111 -8.16 -13.93 -30.00
C SER A 111 -8.44 -14.08 -28.50
N LYS A 112 -9.72 -14.23 -28.12
CA LYS A 112 -10.13 -14.42 -26.71
C LYS A 112 -9.53 -15.70 -26.10
N GLN A 113 -9.24 -16.70 -26.93
CA GLN A 113 -8.62 -17.97 -26.52
C GLN A 113 -7.14 -17.82 -26.18
N GLU A 114 -6.47 -16.78 -26.70
CA GLU A 114 -5.07 -16.47 -26.40
C GLU A 114 -4.90 -15.62 -25.13
N GLU A 115 -5.97 -15.04 -24.60
CA GLU A 115 -5.92 -14.22 -23.38
C GLU A 115 -5.47 -15.07 -22.18
N LEU A 116 -4.43 -14.62 -21.47
CA LEU A 116 -3.76 -15.41 -20.44
C LEU A 116 -4.49 -15.30 -19.09
N PRO A 117 -4.94 -16.42 -18.48
CA PRO A 117 -5.56 -16.38 -17.15
C PRO A 117 -4.57 -15.92 -16.08
N CYS A 118 -4.99 -15.02 -15.20
CA CYS A 118 -4.14 -14.49 -14.12
C CYS A 118 -4.66 -14.94 -12.73
N PRO A 119 -4.28 -16.14 -12.23
CA PRO A 119 -4.70 -16.62 -10.92
C PRO A 119 -4.41 -15.61 -9.80
N GLY A 120 -5.39 -15.39 -8.93
CA GLY A 120 -5.29 -14.45 -7.80
C GLY A 120 -5.51 -12.97 -8.15
N LEU A 121 -5.58 -12.60 -9.44
CA LEU A 121 -6.00 -11.27 -9.87
C LEU A 121 -7.52 -11.14 -9.73
N THR A 122 -7.99 -9.97 -9.28
CA THR A 122 -9.43 -9.68 -9.16
C THR A 122 -9.75 -8.31 -9.74
N ALA A 123 -11.01 -8.15 -10.18
CA ALA A 123 -11.59 -6.89 -10.59
C ALA A 123 -12.81 -6.61 -9.70
N LYS A 124 -12.73 -5.57 -8.84
CA LYS A 124 -13.83 -5.21 -7.94
C LYS A 124 -14.60 -4.01 -8.47
N PHE A 125 -15.90 -4.20 -8.65
CA PHE A 125 -16.83 -3.17 -9.12
C PHE A 125 -17.57 -2.57 -7.94
N PHE A 126 -17.60 -1.24 -7.88
CA PHE A 126 -18.25 -0.53 -6.79
C PHE A 126 -19.78 -0.49 -6.95
N ILE A 127 -20.49 -1.09 -6.00
CA ILE A 127 -21.96 -1.17 -6.00
C ILE A 127 -22.57 0.05 -5.34
N ARG A 128 -22.25 0.26 -4.06
CA ARG A 128 -22.80 1.35 -3.24
C ARG A 128 -21.93 1.66 -2.04
N MET A 129 -22.13 2.83 -1.46
CA MET A 129 -21.57 3.21 -0.17
C MET A 129 -22.65 3.77 0.76
N GLU A 130 -22.39 3.73 2.06
CA GLU A 130 -23.31 4.16 3.13
C GLU A 130 -22.52 4.73 4.31
N ASP A 131 -22.96 5.86 4.87
CA ASP A 131 -22.43 6.33 6.15
C ASP A 131 -22.99 5.47 7.28
N VAL A 132 -22.09 4.74 7.95
CA VAL A 132 -22.43 3.81 9.05
C VAL A 132 -21.85 4.29 10.38
N THR A 133 -21.44 5.56 10.48
CA THR A 133 -20.77 6.13 11.66
C THR A 133 -21.56 5.89 12.94
N SER A 134 -22.87 6.16 12.95
CA SER A 134 -23.72 5.95 14.12
C SER A 134 -23.83 4.47 14.52
N LYS A 135 -23.83 3.55 13.54
CA LYS A 135 -23.87 2.10 13.79
C LYS A 135 -22.54 1.61 14.36
N VAL A 136 -21.42 2.10 13.82
CA VAL A 136 -20.08 1.73 14.29
C VAL A 136 -19.81 2.26 15.71
N LEU A 137 -20.22 3.50 15.99
CA LEU A 137 -20.05 4.14 17.31
C LEU A 137 -21.14 3.78 18.32
N GLN A 138 -22.02 2.83 18.00
CA GLN A 138 -23.01 2.35 18.96
C GLN A 138 -22.31 1.79 20.20
N ASN A 139 -22.77 2.21 21.38
CA ASN A 139 -22.18 1.90 22.69
C ASN A 139 -20.79 2.49 22.95
N VAL A 140 -20.35 3.45 22.13
CA VAL A 140 -19.13 4.20 22.37
C VAL A 140 -19.49 5.58 22.93
N THR A 141 -19.18 5.82 24.21
CA THR A 141 -19.44 7.08 24.91
C THR A 141 -18.13 7.85 25.17
N LYS A 142 -18.22 9.06 25.74
CA LYS A 142 -17.04 9.85 26.11
C LYS A 142 -16.20 9.20 27.23
N GLU A 143 -16.84 8.35 28.03
CA GLU A 143 -16.26 7.64 29.17
C GLU A 143 -15.66 6.28 28.78
N THR A 144 -15.86 5.84 27.53
CA THR A 144 -15.32 4.58 27.04
C THR A 144 -13.80 4.68 26.91
N LYS A 145 -13.07 3.83 27.66
CA LYS A 145 -11.60 3.72 27.55
C LYS A 145 -11.20 3.33 26.12
N GLU A 146 -10.08 3.88 25.62
CA GLU A 146 -9.64 3.67 24.23
C GLU A 146 -9.46 2.18 23.86
N GLU A 147 -8.94 1.36 24.79
CA GLU A 147 -8.80 -0.09 24.60
C GLU A 147 -10.16 -0.76 24.31
N ASN A 148 -11.18 -0.45 25.12
CA ASN A 148 -12.53 -0.97 24.94
C ASN A 148 -13.20 -0.39 23.70
N ARG A 149 -12.97 0.89 23.41
CA ARG A 149 -13.49 1.57 22.21
C ARG A 149 -13.06 0.83 20.93
N GLY A 150 -11.79 0.45 20.83
CA GLY A 150 -11.27 -0.29 19.67
C GLY A 150 -11.94 -1.64 19.47
N ASN A 151 -12.20 -2.38 20.55
CA ASN A 151 -12.88 -3.68 20.49
C ASN A 151 -14.36 -3.53 20.09
N ILE A 152 -15.09 -2.58 20.68
CA ILE A 152 -16.50 -2.30 20.34
C ILE A 152 -16.63 -1.94 18.85
N ILE A 153 -15.77 -1.04 18.36
CA ILE A 153 -15.75 -0.63 16.95
C ILE A 153 -15.50 -1.83 16.04
N ARG A 154 -14.52 -2.69 16.37
CA ARG A 154 -14.20 -3.88 15.58
C ARG A 154 -15.39 -4.84 15.48
N ASP A 155 -16.08 -5.07 16.58
CA ASP A 155 -17.25 -5.96 16.63
C ASP A 155 -18.43 -5.38 15.85
N ASN A 156 -18.69 -4.08 15.98
CA ASN A 156 -19.75 -3.40 15.23
C ASN A 156 -19.46 -3.40 13.72
N ILE A 157 -18.22 -3.12 13.31
CA ILE A 157 -17.78 -3.21 11.91
C ILE A 157 -18.00 -4.61 11.34
N LYS A 158 -17.65 -5.66 12.10
CA LYS A 158 -17.84 -7.05 11.69
C LYS A 158 -19.32 -7.34 11.40
N LYS A 159 -20.22 -6.97 12.31
CA LYS A 159 -21.67 -7.15 12.14
C LYS A 159 -22.21 -6.42 10.91
N ILE A 160 -21.86 -5.14 10.75
CA ILE A 160 -22.29 -4.32 9.61
C ILE A 160 -21.84 -4.94 8.28
N ARG A 161 -20.61 -5.45 8.22
CA ARG A 161 -20.09 -6.14 7.03
C ARG A 161 -20.89 -7.41 6.74
N GLU A 162 -21.06 -8.28 7.74
CA GLU A 162 -21.79 -9.55 7.59
C GLU A 162 -23.24 -9.32 7.13
N GLU A 163 -23.92 -8.30 7.66
CA GLU A 163 -25.26 -7.89 7.24
C GLU A 163 -25.30 -7.41 5.78
N ALA A 164 -24.28 -6.64 5.34
CA ALA A 164 -24.21 -6.13 3.98
C ALA A 164 -23.89 -7.22 2.93
N GLU A 165 -23.22 -8.30 3.32
CA GLU A 165 -22.83 -9.42 2.43
C GLU A 165 -23.92 -10.50 2.35
N LYS A 166 -24.69 -10.70 3.41
CA LYS A 166 -25.63 -11.82 3.57
C LYS A 166 -26.60 -11.97 2.39
N GLY A 167 -26.47 -13.09 1.66
CA GLY A 167 -27.37 -13.47 0.57
C GLY A 167 -27.22 -12.66 -0.72
N THR A 168 -26.19 -11.81 -0.82
CA THR A 168 -26.01 -10.90 -1.97
C THR A 168 -24.99 -11.38 -2.99
N GLY A 169 -24.00 -12.19 -2.58
CA GLY A 169 -22.82 -12.49 -3.39
C GLY A 169 -21.81 -11.34 -3.50
N TYR A 170 -22.04 -10.24 -2.76
CA TYR A 170 -21.12 -9.10 -2.68
C TYR A 170 -20.13 -9.24 -1.53
N THR A 171 -19.10 -8.39 -1.58
CA THR A 171 -18.14 -8.19 -0.49
C THR A 171 -18.30 -6.78 0.06
N ALA A 172 -18.10 -6.60 1.35
CA ALA A 172 -18.22 -5.31 2.00
C ALA A 172 -16.96 -4.96 2.82
N GLN A 173 -16.64 -3.67 2.88
CA GLN A 173 -15.63 -3.15 3.80
C GLN A 173 -16.15 -1.89 4.48
N VAL A 174 -15.84 -1.71 5.76
CA VAL A 174 -16.04 -0.43 6.44
C VAL A 174 -14.68 0.27 6.52
N ALA A 175 -14.58 1.44 5.89
CA ALA A 175 -13.41 2.29 5.97
C ALA A 175 -13.54 3.29 7.11
N THR A 176 -12.45 3.48 7.84
CA THR A 176 -12.30 4.55 8.83
C THR A 176 -11.86 5.82 8.12
N MET A 177 -12.62 6.90 8.27
CA MET A 177 -12.34 8.22 7.69
C MET A 177 -12.05 9.23 8.80
N PHE A 178 -11.26 10.26 8.49
CA PHE A 178 -10.99 11.40 9.39
C PHE A 178 -10.51 10.96 10.79
N ASP A 179 -9.49 10.10 10.85
CA ASP A 179 -8.92 9.56 12.10
C ASP A 179 -9.95 8.90 13.06
N GLY A 180 -11.00 8.30 12.50
CA GLY A 180 -12.04 7.60 13.28
C GLY A 180 -13.18 8.49 13.74
N ASN A 181 -13.34 9.66 13.12
CA ASN A 181 -14.52 10.50 13.28
C ASN A 181 -15.69 10.12 12.35
N GLN A 182 -15.43 9.35 11.29
CA GLN A 182 -16.48 8.87 10.38
C GLN A 182 -16.16 7.46 9.87
N TYR A 183 -17.20 6.68 9.58
CA TYR A 183 -17.08 5.31 9.06
C TYR A 183 -18.00 5.10 7.86
N ILE A 184 -17.43 4.68 6.73
CA ILE A 184 -18.16 4.49 5.48
C ILE A 184 -18.11 3.02 5.07
N LEU A 185 -19.27 2.41 4.90
CA LEU A 185 -19.43 1.09 4.31
C LEU A 185 -19.31 1.22 2.78
N PHE A 186 -18.49 0.39 2.16
CA PHE A 186 -18.41 0.20 0.71
C PHE A 186 -18.77 -1.25 0.38
N VAL A 187 -19.61 -1.44 -0.64
CA VAL A 187 -20.04 -2.75 -1.13
C VAL A 187 -19.56 -2.93 -2.56
N TYR A 188 -18.99 -4.11 -2.85
CA TYR A 188 -18.36 -4.45 -4.11
C TYR A 188 -18.82 -5.79 -4.65
N GLU A 189 -18.90 -5.89 -5.97
CA GLU A 189 -18.98 -7.16 -6.69
C GLU A 189 -17.57 -7.53 -7.19
N VAL A 190 -17.13 -8.76 -6.94
CA VAL A 190 -15.73 -9.17 -7.14
C VAL A 190 -15.62 -10.27 -8.19
N TYR A 191 -15.09 -9.92 -9.36
CA TYR A 191 -14.75 -10.88 -10.41
C TYR A 191 -13.36 -11.45 -10.20
N LYS A 192 -13.22 -12.76 -10.37
CA LYS A 192 -11.99 -13.52 -10.08
C LYS A 192 -11.36 -14.15 -11.32
N ASP A 193 -12.05 -14.17 -12.46
CA ASP A 193 -11.48 -14.51 -13.76
C ASP A 193 -11.17 -13.21 -14.51
N VAL A 194 -9.91 -12.77 -14.41
CA VAL A 194 -9.37 -11.62 -15.13
C VAL A 194 -8.18 -12.10 -15.94
N ARG A 195 -8.19 -11.84 -17.25
CA ARG A 195 -7.19 -12.37 -18.18
C ARG A 195 -6.40 -11.26 -18.83
N MET A 196 -5.10 -11.46 -19.01
CA MET A 196 -4.23 -10.51 -19.70
C MET A 196 -4.50 -10.56 -21.20
N VAL A 197 -4.76 -9.39 -21.80
CA VAL A 197 -5.08 -9.22 -23.22
C VAL A 197 -3.88 -8.65 -23.97
N GLY A 198 -3.23 -7.64 -23.39
CA GLY A 198 -2.08 -7.03 -24.03
C GLY A 198 -1.27 -6.14 -23.12
N ALA A 199 0.04 -6.09 -23.36
CA ALA A 199 0.96 -5.19 -22.69
C ALA A 199 2.06 -4.78 -23.68
N PRO A 200 2.42 -3.48 -23.76
CA PRO A 200 3.57 -3.06 -24.52
C PRO A 200 4.86 -3.62 -23.90
N PRO A 201 5.98 -3.67 -24.66
CA PRO A 201 7.27 -3.98 -24.07
C PRO A 201 7.64 -2.97 -22.99
N SER A 202 8.43 -3.38 -21.99
CA SER A 202 8.86 -2.51 -20.89
C SER A 202 9.60 -1.25 -21.37
N SER A 203 10.26 -1.30 -22.52
CA SER A 203 10.90 -0.13 -23.14
C SER A 203 9.92 0.99 -23.47
N ILE A 204 8.62 0.68 -23.61
CA ILE A 204 7.52 1.65 -23.78
C ILE A 204 6.76 1.80 -22.46
N GLY A 205 6.32 0.67 -21.88
CA GLY A 205 5.46 0.62 -20.69
C GLY A 205 6.06 1.25 -19.44
N LYS A 206 7.40 1.32 -19.37
CA LYS A 206 8.16 1.99 -18.30
C LYS A 206 9.40 2.71 -18.84
N PHE A 207 9.29 3.34 -20.02
CA PHE A 207 10.36 4.18 -20.59
C PHE A 207 10.91 5.16 -19.54
N GLY A 208 12.25 5.28 -19.47
CA GLY A 208 12.97 6.08 -18.48
C GLY A 208 13.07 5.45 -17.08
N SER A 209 12.27 4.40 -16.80
CA SER A 209 12.27 3.60 -15.57
C SER A 209 12.46 4.48 -14.31
N ASP A 210 13.45 4.18 -13.48
CA ASP A 210 13.72 4.90 -12.25
C ASP A 210 14.12 6.36 -12.46
N THR A 211 14.82 6.70 -13.55
CA THR A 211 15.26 8.08 -13.83
C THR A 211 14.07 9.01 -14.07
N ASP A 212 13.06 8.53 -14.81
CA ASP A 212 11.88 9.34 -15.15
C ASP A 212 10.73 9.15 -14.16
N ASN A 213 10.76 8.10 -13.31
CA ASN A 213 9.70 7.88 -12.33
C ASN A 213 9.49 9.10 -11.41
N TRP A 214 8.26 9.44 -11.05
CA TRP A 214 7.90 10.69 -10.34
C TRP A 214 8.31 12.01 -11.02
N MET A 215 8.74 12.01 -12.29
CA MET A 215 9.13 13.23 -13.02
C MET A 215 8.11 13.66 -14.08
N TRP A 216 8.07 14.97 -14.32
CA TRP A 216 7.51 15.63 -15.51
C TRP A 216 8.58 16.57 -16.10
N PRO A 217 8.81 16.66 -17.42
CA PRO A 217 8.12 15.98 -18.54
C PRO A 217 8.20 14.44 -18.50
N ARG A 218 7.24 13.77 -19.15
CA ARG A 218 7.18 12.29 -19.20
C ARG A 218 6.83 11.77 -20.59
N HIS A 219 7.46 10.66 -20.98
CA HIS A 219 7.31 10.03 -22.31
C HIS A 219 7.01 8.51 -22.21
N THR A 220 6.38 8.08 -21.12
CA THR A 220 6.10 6.65 -20.86
C THR A 220 4.71 6.26 -21.39
N GLY A 221 4.64 5.18 -22.18
CA GLY A 221 3.38 4.57 -22.60
C GLY A 221 2.85 3.57 -21.56
N ASP A 222 2.56 4.04 -20.36
CA ASP A 222 2.25 3.22 -19.18
C ASP A 222 0.80 2.67 -19.22
N PHE A 223 0.58 1.64 -20.04
CA PHE A 223 -0.72 0.95 -20.11
C PHE A 223 -0.58 -0.56 -20.25
N SER A 224 -1.59 -1.29 -19.81
CA SER A 224 -1.82 -2.71 -20.09
C SER A 224 -3.33 -2.98 -20.18
N MET A 225 -3.68 -4.06 -20.85
CA MET A 225 -5.06 -4.43 -21.17
C MET A 225 -5.37 -5.80 -20.60
N PHE A 226 -6.52 -5.89 -19.94
CA PHE A 226 -7.07 -7.11 -19.39
C PHE A 226 -8.52 -7.26 -19.82
N ARG A 227 -9.12 -8.42 -19.59
CA ARG A 227 -10.56 -8.63 -19.76
C ARG A 227 -11.13 -9.33 -18.55
N VAL A 228 -12.27 -8.84 -18.08
CA VAL A 228 -13.04 -9.47 -17.01
C VAL A 228 -13.96 -10.53 -17.62
N TYR A 229 -13.97 -11.71 -17.03
CA TYR A 229 -14.82 -12.84 -17.42
C TYR A 229 -15.83 -13.17 -16.33
N SER A 230 -16.95 -13.76 -16.73
CA SER A 230 -18.05 -14.19 -15.86
C SER A 230 -18.49 -15.61 -16.21
N SER A 231 -19.25 -16.24 -15.33
CA SER A 231 -20.03 -17.43 -15.69
C SER A 231 -21.04 -17.12 -16.80
N LYS A 232 -21.62 -18.17 -17.40
CA LYS A 232 -22.62 -18.06 -18.48
C LYS A 232 -23.90 -17.31 -18.06
N ASP A 233 -24.23 -17.29 -16.76
CA ASP A 233 -25.34 -16.51 -16.20
C ASP A 233 -24.95 -15.07 -15.85
N GLY A 234 -23.74 -14.63 -16.22
CA GLY A 234 -23.25 -13.26 -16.07
C GLY A 234 -22.76 -12.90 -14.67
N LYS A 235 -22.57 -13.87 -13.79
CA LYS A 235 -22.12 -13.64 -12.41
C LYS A 235 -20.60 -13.79 -12.25
N PRO A 236 -20.01 -13.21 -11.20
CA PRO A 236 -18.63 -13.49 -10.85
C PRO A 236 -18.39 -14.99 -10.66
N ALA A 237 -17.29 -15.49 -11.23
CA ALA A 237 -16.89 -16.88 -11.14
C ALA A 237 -15.37 -17.00 -10.99
N GLU A 238 -14.93 -18.14 -10.46
CA GLU A 238 -13.53 -18.56 -10.60
C GLU A 238 -13.22 -18.84 -12.08
N TYR A 239 -11.94 -18.92 -12.41
CA TYR A 239 -11.51 -19.25 -13.77
C TYR A 239 -12.14 -20.57 -14.26
N SER A 240 -12.70 -20.51 -15.47
CA SER A 240 -13.14 -21.66 -16.24
C SER A 240 -12.95 -21.38 -17.73
N LYS A 241 -12.61 -22.42 -18.50
CA LYS A 241 -12.54 -22.34 -19.96
C LYS A 241 -13.89 -21.98 -20.59
N ASP A 242 -14.99 -22.28 -19.89
CA ASP A 242 -16.37 -22.01 -20.33
C ASP A 242 -16.88 -20.61 -19.94
N ASN A 243 -16.11 -19.85 -19.17
CA ASN A 243 -16.48 -18.48 -18.82
C ASN A 243 -16.50 -17.60 -20.08
N ILE A 244 -17.38 -16.60 -20.07
CA ILE A 244 -17.58 -15.66 -21.18
C ILE A 244 -17.12 -14.26 -20.79
N PRO A 245 -16.77 -13.39 -21.75
CA PRO A 245 -16.53 -11.97 -21.47
C PRO A 245 -17.66 -11.36 -20.66
N MET A 246 -17.31 -10.66 -19.57
CA MET A 246 -18.29 -10.00 -18.71
C MET A 246 -18.94 -8.85 -19.47
N LYS A 247 -20.28 -8.80 -19.46
CA LYS A 247 -21.05 -7.69 -20.04
C LYS A 247 -21.23 -6.59 -18.99
N PRO A 248 -20.59 -5.42 -19.15
CA PRO A 248 -20.61 -4.39 -18.12
C PRO A 248 -21.93 -3.61 -18.13
N LYS A 249 -22.27 -3.01 -16.98
CA LYS A 249 -23.41 -2.08 -16.87
C LYS A 249 -23.13 -0.75 -17.60
N HIS A 250 -21.87 -0.34 -17.65
CA HIS A 250 -21.39 0.86 -18.35
C HIS A 250 -19.95 0.65 -18.83
N TYR A 251 -19.55 1.33 -19.91
CA TYR A 251 -18.17 1.37 -20.39
C TYR A 251 -17.85 2.77 -20.93
N LEU A 252 -16.58 3.16 -20.86
CA LEU A 252 -16.13 4.49 -21.24
C LEU A 252 -15.86 4.56 -22.76
N PRO A 253 -16.50 5.48 -23.50
CA PRO A 253 -16.13 5.73 -24.89
C PRO A 253 -14.76 6.44 -24.96
N ILE A 254 -13.91 6.01 -25.89
CA ILE A 254 -12.58 6.59 -26.10
C ILE A 254 -12.68 7.74 -27.12
N SER A 255 -12.29 8.94 -26.70
CA SER A 255 -12.21 10.11 -27.58
C SER A 255 -10.91 10.11 -28.39
N LEU A 256 -11.02 10.30 -29.71
CA LEU A 256 -9.87 10.46 -30.62
C LEU A 256 -9.55 11.93 -30.95
N LYS A 257 -10.21 12.88 -30.28
CA LYS A 257 -10.11 14.32 -30.60
C LYS A 257 -8.86 15.00 -30.03
N GLY A 258 -8.05 14.28 -29.23
CA GLY A 258 -6.94 14.85 -28.47
C GLY A 258 -7.39 15.68 -27.27
N VAL A 259 -6.42 16.34 -26.62
CA VAL A 259 -6.59 17.21 -25.46
C VAL A 259 -5.80 18.51 -25.65
N LYS A 260 -6.21 19.58 -24.97
CA LYS A 260 -5.49 20.87 -24.95
C LYS A 260 -5.43 21.44 -23.54
N ASN A 261 -4.55 22.42 -23.34
CA ASN A 261 -4.44 23.12 -22.07
C ASN A 261 -5.79 23.71 -21.65
N ASN A 262 -6.11 23.59 -20.37
CA ASN A 262 -7.36 24.02 -19.73
C ASN A 262 -8.62 23.22 -20.10
N ASP A 263 -8.49 22.08 -20.77
CA ASP A 263 -9.61 21.13 -20.84
C ASP A 263 -9.96 20.64 -19.42
N PHE A 264 -11.26 20.49 -19.15
CA PHE A 264 -11.72 19.90 -17.89
C PHE A 264 -11.29 18.43 -17.82
N ALA A 265 -10.61 18.06 -16.73
CA ALA A 265 -10.25 16.68 -16.42
C ALA A 265 -10.92 16.24 -15.12
N MET A 266 -11.49 15.04 -15.11
CA MET A 266 -12.03 14.38 -13.93
C MET A 266 -11.46 12.97 -13.85
N ILE A 267 -10.90 12.62 -12.70
CA ILE A 267 -10.35 11.30 -12.42
C ILE A 267 -11.21 10.66 -11.32
N ILE A 268 -11.62 9.42 -11.55
CA ILE A 268 -12.32 8.59 -10.58
C ILE A 268 -11.45 7.34 -10.37
N GLY A 269 -11.17 6.99 -9.13
CA GLY A 269 -10.35 5.83 -8.82
C GLY A 269 -10.26 5.55 -7.33
N TYR A 270 -9.31 4.68 -6.98
CA TYR A 270 -9.13 4.15 -5.63
C TYR A 270 -7.79 4.63 -5.04
N PRO A 271 -7.69 5.89 -4.58
CA PRO A 271 -6.48 6.36 -3.92
C PRO A 271 -6.20 5.51 -2.68
N GLY A 272 -4.93 5.12 -2.49
CA GLY A 272 -4.52 4.24 -1.40
C GLY A 272 -4.56 4.90 -0.02
N SER A 273 -3.69 5.89 0.21
CA SER A 273 -3.61 6.61 1.47
C SER A 273 -3.11 8.05 1.29
N THR A 274 -3.48 8.92 2.22
CA THR A 274 -2.95 10.29 2.33
C THR A 274 -2.85 10.69 3.79
N ASP A 275 -1.83 11.44 4.16
CA ASP A 275 -1.67 11.99 5.52
C ASP A 275 -2.05 13.48 5.57
N ARG A 276 -3.24 13.81 5.04
CA ARG A 276 -3.69 15.22 4.90
C ARG A 276 -3.74 15.97 6.24
N PHE A 277 -4.00 15.26 7.33
CA PHE A 277 -4.06 15.84 8.68
C PHE A 277 -2.78 15.66 9.50
N LEU A 278 -1.68 15.20 8.88
CA LEU A 278 -0.40 15.07 9.57
C LEU A 278 0.01 16.41 10.19
N THR A 279 0.43 16.34 11.45
CA THR A 279 0.92 17.48 12.24
C THR A 279 2.32 17.91 11.79
N SER A 280 2.78 19.07 12.25
CA SER A 280 4.15 19.56 12.07
C SER A 280 5.16 18.58 12.68
N TYR A 281 4.80 17.91 13.80
CA TYR A 281 5.60 16.84 14.40
C TYR A 281 5.78 15.64 13.45
N GLY A 282 4.71 15.19 12.80
CA GLY A 282 4.77 14.10 11.82
C GLY A 282 5.48 14.47 10.53
N VAL A 283 5.30 15.70 10.04
CA VAL A 283 6.06 16.19 8.87
C VAL A 283 7.55 16.26 9.19
N LYS A 284 7.92 16.73 10.39
CA LYS A 284 9.33 16.76 10.83
C LYS A 284 9.92 15.35 10.93
N GLN A 285 9.20 14.41 11.54
CA GLN A 285 9.61 13.00 11.60
C GLN A 285 9.80 12.41 10.19
N ALA A 286 8.89 12.69 9.25
CA ALA A 286 8.97 12.22 7.88
C ALA A 286 10.26 12.73 7.20
N ILE A 287 10.55 14.03 7.32
CA ILE A 287 11.73 14.66 6.73
C ILE A 287 13.04 14.16 7.37
N ASP A 288 13.09 14.13 8.70
CA ASP A 288 14.35 13.97 9.43
C ASP A 288 14.72 12.51 9.69
N VAL A 289 13.73 11.60 9.77
CA VAL A 289 13.92 10.23 10.26
C VAL A 289 13.35 9.19 9.32
N TYR A 290 12.04 9.19 9.09
CA TYR A 290 11.36 8.08 8.41
C TYR A 290 11.76 7.96 6.94
N ASN A 291 11.59 9.02 6.15
CA ASN A 291 11.89 8.97 4.71
C ASN A 291 13.38 8.67 4.45
N PRO A 292 14.35 9.34 5.10
CA PRO A 292 15.76 9.02 4.92
C PRO A 292 16.11 7.58 5.31
N SER A 293 15.53 7.06 6.39
CA SER A 293 15.76 5.67 6.82
C SER A 293 15.24 4.66 5.80
N VAL A 294 14.03 4.89 5.25
CA VAL A 294 13.49 4.03 4.20
C VAL A 294 14.36 4.08 2.95
N VAL A 295 14.82 5.27 2.54
CA VAL A 295 15.72 5.43 1.38
C VAL A 295 17.02 4.68 1.61
N THR A 296 17.68 4.85 2.74
CA THR A 296 18.94 4.15 3.09
C THR A 296 18.78 2.64 3.10
N ALA A 297 17.76 2.11 3.79
CA ALA A 297 17.50 0.67 3.84
C ALA A 297 17.26 0.09 2.43
N ARG A 298 16.44 0.78 1.63
CA ARG A 298 16.10 0.32 0.28
C ARG A 298 17.25 0.42 -0.69
N THR A 299 18.11 1.44 -0.59
CA THR A 299 19.31 1.54 -1.42
C THR A 299 20.17 0.28 -1.26
N ALA A 300 20.45 -0.14 -0.01
CA ALA A 300 21.26 -1.33 0.24
C ALA A 300 20.67 -2.61 -0.39
N ILE A 301 19.36 -2.80 -0.28
CA ILE A 301 18.66 -3.95 -0.87
C ILE A 301 18.62 -3.88 -2.41
N ARG A 302 18.39 -2.68 -2.96
CA ARG A 302 18.34 -2.46 -4.42
C ARG A 302 19.66 -2.75 -5.11
N GLU A 303 20.77 -2.30 -4.54
CA GLU A 303 22.09 -2.47 -5.14
C GLU A 303 22.43 -3.94 -5.33
N VAL A 304 22.04 -4.80 -4.39
CA VAL A 304 22.18 -6.25 -4.51
C VAL A 304 21.30 -6.81 -5.63
N MET A 305 20.01 -6.45 -5.64
CA MET A 305 19.09 -6.92 -6.67
C MET A 305 19.52 -6.49 -8.08
N ASP A 306 19.86 -5.21 -8.27
CA ASP A 306 20.25 -4.66 -9.56
C ASP A 306 21.51 -5.34 -10.13
N LYS A 307 22.51 -5.57 -9.26
CA LYS A 307 23.75 -6.26 -9.64
C LYS A 307 23.53 -7.71 -10.07
N ASP A 308 22.58 -8.42 -9.47
CA ASP A 308 22.31 -9.81 -9.81
C ASP A 308 21.35 -9.90 -11.02
N MET A 309 20.32 -9.05 -11.08
CA MET A 309 19.39 -8.95 -12.21
C MET A 309 20.09 -8.56 -13.52
N SER A 310 21.14 -7.74 -13.47
CA SER A 310 21.90 -7.34 -14.66
C SER A 310 22.77 -8.46 -15.26
N LYS A 311 22.98 -9.57 -14.54
CA LYS A 311 23.86 -10.67 -14.95
C LYS A 311 23.12 -11.90 -15.46
N ASP A 312 21.87 -12.08 -15.05
CA ASP A 312 21.12 -13.31 -15.31
C ASP A 312 19.67 -12.99 -15.67
N ALA A 313 19.22 -13.48 -16.85
CA ALA A 313 17.89 -13.21 -17.37
C ALA A 313 16.78 -13.83 -16.51
N LYS A 314 17.02 -15.00 -15.92
CA LYS A 314 16.06 -15.65 -15.01
C LYS A 314 15.93 -14.83 -13.73
N VAL A 315 17.03 -14.40 -13.13
CA VAL A 315 17.01 -13.54 -11.94
C VAL A 315 16.33 -12.21 -12.24
N ARG A 316 16.60 -11.59 -13.40
CA ARG A 316 15.90 -10.38 -13.84
C ARG A 316 14.39 -10.57 -13.86
N ILE A 317 13.89 -11.68 -14.40
CA ILE A 317 12.45 -11.97 -14.46
C ILE A 317 11.89 -12.22 -13.06
N GLN A 318 12.55 -13.07 -12.26
CA GLN A 318 12.16 -13.39 -10.89
C GLN A 318 12.01 -12.13 -10.03
N TYR A 319 12.99 -11.23 -10.07
CA TYR A 319 13.01 -10.04 -9.21
C TYR A 319 12.37 -8.79 -9.84
N ALA A 320 11.92 -8.84 -11.10
CA ALA A 320 11.43 -7.66 -11.82
C ALA A 320 10.35 -6.89 -11.05
N SER A 321 9.32 -7.60 -10.55
CA SER A 321 8.19 -7.00 -9.84
C SER A 321 8.60 -6.46 -8.47
N LYS A 322 9.35 -7.27 -7.69
CA LYS A 322 9.87 -6.89 -6.36
C LYS A 322 10.77 -5.65 -6.44
N PHE A 323 11.70 -5.64 -7.39
CA PHE A 323 12.58 -4.52 -7.65
C PHE A 323 11.78 -3.27 -8.02
N ALA A 324 10.87 -3.34 -9.00
CA ALA A 324 10.08 -2.19 -9.43
C ALA A 324 9.25 -1.58 -8.28
N GLN A 325 8.61 -2.40 -7.44
CA GLN A 325 7.83 -1.92 -6.29
C GLN A 325 8.71 -1.22 -5.25
N LEU A 326 9.84 -1.84 -4.90
CA LEU A 326 10.79 -1.30 -3.96
C LEU A 326 11.34 0.04 -4.50
N SER A 327 11.70 0.04 -5.77
CA SER A 327 12.27 1.18 -6.49
C SER A 327 11.34 2.38 -6.60
N ASN A 328 10.05 2.12 -6.85
CA ASN A 328 9.03 3.14 -6.95
C ASN A 328 8.94 3.99 -5.67
N TYR A 329 8.87 3.32 -4.53
CA TYR A 329 8.72 3.99 -3.25
C TYR A 329 10.05 4.49 -2.67
N TRP A 330 11.20 3.89 -3.07
CA TRP A 330 12.51 4.49 -2.80
C TRP A 330 12.58 5.90 -3.40
N LYS A 331 12.19 6.05 -4.68
CA LYS A 331 12.19 7.37 -5.33
C LYS A 331 11.10 8.29 -4.79
N PHE A 332 9.92 7.74 -4.48
CA PHE A 332 8.84 8.49 -3.84
C PHE A 332 9.32 9.19 -2.57
N TYR A 333 10.02 8.49 -1.67
CA TYR A 333 10.45 9.09 -0.40
C TYR A 333 11.56 10.14 -0.57
N ILE A 334 12.43 9.99 -1.59
CA ILE A 334 13.36 11.06 -1.98
C ILE A 334 12.59 12.32 -2.40
N GLY A 335 11.66 12.16 -3.34
CA GLY A 335 10.85 13.27 -3.86
C GLY A 335 9.94 13.89 -2.80
N GLN A 336 9.33 13.07 -1.95
CA GLN A 336 8.45 13.54 -0.88
C GLN A 336 9.23 14.40 0.12
N THR A 337 10.41 13.97 0.56
CA THR A 337 11.25 14.79 1.45
C THR A 337 11.62 16.12 0.82
N GLN A 338 11.98 16.12 -0.47
CA GLN A 338 12.25 17.36 -1.20
C GLN A 338 11.00 18.26 -1.25
N CYS A 339 9.84 17.74 -1.66
CA CYS A 339 8.60 18.53 -1.73
C CYS A 339 8.15 19.07 -0.36
N LEU A 340 8.29 18.29 0.71
CA LEU A 340 7.94 18.73 2.07
C LEU A 340 8.78 19.94 2.50
N ASN A 341 10.07 19.95 2.14
CA ASN A 341 10.99 21.06 2.40
C ASN A 341 10.71 22.26 1.48
N ASP A 342 10.66 22.05 0.16
CA ASP A 342 10.53 23.11 -0.85
C ASP A 342 9.19 23.87 -0.70
N LEU A 343 8.13 23.17 -0.32
CA LEU A 343 6.80 23.78 -0.09
C LEU A 343 6.60 24.25 1.36
N ASN A 344 7.61 24.14 2.22
CA ASN A 344 7.57 24.50 3.63
C ASN A 344 6.32 23.93 4.35
N VAL A 345 6.05 22.64 4.14
CA VAL A 345 4.85 21.97 4.64
C VAL A 345 4.85 21.95 6.18
N TYR A 346 6.03 21.83 6.80
CA TYR A 346 6.17 21.93 8.25
C TYR A 346 5.54 23.21 8.81
N GLN A 347 5.88 24.38 8.24
CA GLN A 347 5.33 25.64 8.69
C GLN A 347 3.83 25.74 8.44
N THR A 348 3.36 25.24 7.29
CA THR A 348 1.92 25.20 6.98
C THR A 348 1.15 24.41 8.04
N LYS A 349 1.68 23.28 8.52
CA LYS A 349 1.07 22.49 9.60
C LYS A 349 1.14 23.19 10.95
N LYS A 350 2.27 23.82 11.26
CA LYS A 350 2.42 24.62 12.49
C LYS A 350 1.41 25.77 12.55
N ASP A 351 1.16 26.45 11.43
CA ASP A 351 0.16 27.51 11.36
C ASP A 351 -1.28 26.98 11.59
N ILE A 352 -1.58 25.74 11.18
CA ILE A 352 -2.85 25.07 11.49
C ILE A 352 -2.94 24.80 12.99
N GLU A 353 -1.89 24.27 13.61
CA GLU A 353 -1.81 23.99 15.04
C GLU A 353 -1.95 25.26 15.89
N ASP A 354 -1.32 26.36 15.49
CA ASP A 354 -1.45 27.66 16.15
C ASP A 354 -2.88 28.22 16.07
N ARG A 355 -3.55 28.04 14.92
CA ARG A 355 -4.97 28.40 14.78
C ARG A 355 -5.86 27.50 15.63
N PHE A 356 -5.56 26.20 15.70
CA PHE A 356 -6.27 25.25 16.53
C PHE A 356 -6.13 25.61 18.01
N ALA A 357 -4.92 25.92 18.50
CA ALA A 357 -4.69 26.39 19.86
C ALA A 357 -5.52 27.64 20.20
N LYS A 358 -5.54 28.63 19.31
CA LYS A 358 -6.39 29.83 19.48
C LYS A 358 -7.88 29.51 19.44
N TRP A 359 -8.30 28.52 18.65
CA TRP A 359 -9.70 28.09 18.55
C TRP A 359 -10.18 27.39 19.83
N ILE A 360 -9.31 26.60 20.47
CA ILE A 360 -9.57 25.96 21.76
C ILE A 360 -9.93 27.03 22.81
N GLU A 361 -9.20 28.14 22.82
CA GLU A 361 -9.34 29.17 23.85
C GLU A 361 -10.67 29.95 23.80
N LYS A 362 -11.44 29.84 22.70
CA LYS A 362 -12.64 30.66 22.47
C LYS A 362 -13.84 30.32 23.36
N THR A 363 -13.91 29.12 23.92
CA THR A 363 -15.07 28.66 24.72
C THR A 363 -14.65 27.68 25.80
N PRO A 364 -15.26 27.70 27.01
CA PRO A 364 -14.97 26.73 28.07
C PRO A 364 -15.14 25.26 27.63
N GLU A 365 -16.12 24.97 26.79
CA GLU A 365 -16.42 23.61 26.30
C GLU A 365 -15.27 23.06 25.45
N ARG A 366 -14.71 23.89 24.56
CA ARG A 366 -13.53 23.52 23.76
C ARG A 366 -12.29 23.34 24.62
N LYS A 367 -12.05 24.21 25.61
CA LYS A 367 -10.94 24.02 26.55
C LYS A 367 -11.06 22.69 27.30
N ALA A 368 -12.26 22.35 27.75
CA ALA A 368 -12.52 21.09 28.44
C ALA A 368 -12.27 19.85 27.55
N GLU A 369 -12.59 19.92 26.25
CA GLU A 369 -12.45 18.77 25.34
C GLU A 369 -11.06 18.66 24.67
N TYR A 370 -10.36 19.77 24.40
CA TYR A 370 -9.20 19.79 23.51
C TYR A 370 -7.88 20.33 24.10
N SER A 371 -7.88 20.87 25.33
CA SER A 371 -6.70 21.58 25.90
C SER A 371 -5.40 20.77 25.96
N THR A 372 -5.47 19.43 26.04
CA THR A 372 -4.28 18.57 26.08
C THR A 372 -3.83 18.09 24.70
N VAL A 373 -4.64 18.24 23.65
CA VAL A 373 -4.44 17.55 22.35
C VAL A 373 -3.07 17.82 21.75
N LEU A 374 -2.63 19.08 21.66
CA LEU A 374 -1.32 19.39 21.07
C LEU A 374 -0.15 18.83 21.89
N LYS A 375 -0.26 18.87 23.22
CA LYS A 375 0.75 18.31 24.13
C LYS A 375 0.78 16.79 24.07
N ASP A 376 -0.37 16.15 23.97
CA ASP A 376 -0.51 14.71 23.85
C ASP A 376 0.08 14.23 22.52
N LEU A 377 -0.17 14.95 21.42
CA LEU A 377 0.48 14.71 20.11
C LEU A 377 2.01 14.80 20.21
N GLU A 378 2.53 15.90 20.75
CA GLU A 378 3.98 16.11 20.90
C GLU A 378 4.63 15.00 21.74
N THR A 379 4.05 14.69 22.91
CA THR A 379 4.59 13.71 23.85
C THR A 379 4.55 12.30 23.26
N ALA A 380 3.41 11.92 22.67
CA ALA A 380 3.25 10.61 22.08
C ALA A 380 4.18 10.42 20.88
N MET A 381 4.26 11.41 19.99
CA MET A 381 5.18 11.35 18.84
C MET A 381 6.64 11.33 19.28
N SER A 382 7.04 12.16 20.23
CA SER A 382 8.41 12.13 20.78
C SER A 382 8.77 10.74 21.32
N THR A 383 7.83 10.03 21.92
CA THR A 383 8.05 8.68 22.45
C THR A 383 8.11 7.65 21.34
N THR A 384 7.16 7.67 20.39
CA THR A 384 7.13 6.70 19.29
C THR A 384 8.33 6.85 18.35
N ASN A 385 8.80 8.09 18.15
CA ASN A 385 9.91 8.40 17.23
C ASN A 385 11.25 7.83 17.72
N GLN A 386 11.41 7.58 19.01
CA GLN A 386 12.62 6.95 19.55
C GLN A 386 12.88 5.57 18.95
N TYR A 387 11.84 4.88 18.47
CA TYR A 387 11.92 3.52 17.94
C TYR A 387 11.81 3.47 16.42
N ASP A 388 11.79 4.60 15.73
CA ASP A 388 11.59 4.61 14.27
C ASP A 388 12.71 3.93 13.51
N TYR A 389 13.96 4.14 13.90
CA TYR A 389 15.09 3.45 13.27
C TYR A 389 14.94 1.94 13.42
N LEU A 390 14.72 1.44 14.63
CA LEU A 390 14.49 0.02 14.88
C LEU A 390 13.32 -0.50 14.04
N ARG A 391 12.18 0.21 14.02
CA ARG A 391 10.98 -0.20 13.28
C ARG A 391 11.20 -0.19 11.76
N VAL A 392 11.77 0.86 11.22
CA VAL A 392 11.98 1.04 9.77
C VAL A 392 12.99 0.02 9.26
N TYR A 393 14.16 -0.10 9.90
CA TYR A 393 15.18 -1.04 9.43
C TYR A 393 14.77 -2.51 9.62
N THR A 394 14.09 -2.87 10.72
CA THR A 394 13.50 -4.22 10.85
C THR A 394 12.52 -4.51 9.71
N ASN A 395 11.65 -3.56 9.35
CA ASN A 395 10.66 -3.79 8.29
C ASN A 395 11.27 -3.77 6.89
N GLU A 396 12.07 -2.76 6.55
CA GLU A 396 12.55 -2.51 5.20
C GLU A 396 13.78 -3.36 4.86
N ALA A 397 14.75 -3.48 5.78
CA ALA A 397 16.01 -4.18 5.52
C ALA A 397 15.93 -5.68 5.80
N ILE A 398 15.15 -6.10 6.80
CA ILE A 398 15.09 -7.51 7.22
C ILE A 398 13.82 -8.18 6.68
N LEU A 399 12.64 -7.76 7.12
CA LEU A 399 11.38 -8.46 6.81
C LEU A 399 11.00 -8.37 5.32
N ARG A 400 11.16 -7.20 4.70
CA ARG A 400 10.90 -6.99 3.26
C ARG A 400 12.14 -7.23 2.40
N GLY A 401 13.32 -7.04 2.98
CA GLY A 401 14.60 -7.17 2.28
C GLY A 401 14.95 -8.62 1.90
N ASN A 402 14.52 -9.60 2.69
CA ASN A 402 14.86 -11.01 2.49
C ASN A 402 13.62 -11.94 2.49
N SER A 403 13.53 -12.77 1.46
CA SER A 403 12.41 -13.69 1.23
C SER A 403 12.47 -14.93 2.12
N ALA A 404 13.65 -15.38 2.54
CA ALA A 404 13.78 -16.50 3.48
C ALA A 404 13.26 -16.11 4.88
N VAL A 405 13.52 -14.87 5.32
CA VAL A 405 12.90 -14.32 6.54
C VAL A 405 11.38 -14.24 6.41
N SER A 406 10.85 -13.98 5.21
CA SER A 406 9.41 -14.05 4.96
C SER A 406 8.86 -15.49 5.09
N VAL A 407 9.62 -16.52 4.71
CA VAL A 407 9.28 -17.93 4.98
C VAL A 407 9.22 -18.17 6.49
N ALA A 408 10.23 -17.75 7.25
CA ALA A 408 10.21 -17.87 8.72
C ALA A 408 8.98 -17.19 9.35
N ARG A 409 8.59 -16.01 8.85
CA ARG A 409 7.39 -15.31 9.29
C ARG A 409 6.11 -16.13 9.06
N GLN A 410 5.98 -16.82 7.93
CA GLN A 410 4.82 -17.71 7.66
C GLN A 410 4.75 -18.87 8.67
N LEU A 411 5.90 -19.31 9.18
CA LEU A 411 6.00 -20.41 10.13
C LEU A 411 5.90 -19.99 11.59
N ALA A 412 5.92 -18.70 11.92
CA ALA A 412 5.87 -18.22 13.30
C ALA A 412 4.57 -18.60 14.03
N GLY A 413 3.43 -18.54 13.33
CA GLY A 413 2.15 -18.99 13.88
C GLY A 413 2.10 -20.51 14.10
N LEU A 414 2.75 -21.27 13.23
CA LEU A 414 2.85 -22.73 13.34
C LEU A 414 3.74 -23.13 14.53
N GLU A 415 4.90 -22.48 14.67
CA GLU A 415 5.82 -22.72 15.78
C GLU A 415 5.11 -22.53 17.13
N LYS A 416 4.39 -21.40 17.28
CA LYS A 416 3.61 -21.11 18.47
C LYS A 416 2.53 -22.16 18.74
N GLU A 417 1.74 -22.51 17.72
CA GLU A 417 0.66 -23.49 17.86
C GLU A 417 1.21 -24.88 18.24
N LEU A 418 2.31 -25.31 17.61
CA LEU A 418 2.97 -26.58 17.94
C LEU A 418 3.51 -26.58 19.37
N ARG A 419 4.02 -25.44 19.85
CA ARG A 419 4.56 -25.30 21.21
C ARG A 419 3.48 -25.34 22.27
N GLU A 420 2.35 -24.68 22.02
CA GLU A 420 1.23 -24.57 22.97
C GLU A 420 0.32 -25.81 22.95
N ASN A 421 0.02 -26.35 21.76
CA ASN A 421 -1.04 -27.33 21.55
C ASN A 421 -0.60 -28.60 20.79
N GLY A 422 0.68 -28.73 20.44
CA GLY A 422 1.19 -29.86 19.66
C GLY A 422 0.62 -29.91 18.23
N ASN A 423 0.54 -31.11 17.65
CA ASN A 423 0.04 -31.32 16.28
C ASN A 423 -1.50 -31.29 16.22
N SER A 424 -2.08 -30.14 16.60
CA SER A 424 -3.51 -29.88 16.61
C SER A 424 -4.09 -29.76 15.19
N ASP A 425 -5.42 -29.84 15.03
CA ASP A 425 -6.05 -29.59 13.73
C ASP A 425 -5.82 -28.16 13.24
N LYS A 426 -5.68 -27.21 14.16
CA LYS A 426 -5.29 -25.84 13.85
C LYS A 426 -3.86 -25.78 13.30
N ALA A 427 -2.92 -26.56 13.84
CA ALA A 427 -1.57 -26.66 13.27
C ALA A 427 -1.62 -27.16 11.82
N LYS A 428 -2.44 -28.17 11.51
CA LYS A 428 -2.63 -28.67 10.13
C LYS A 428 -3.20 -27.60 9.19
N GLN A 429 -4.15 -26.79 9.66
CA GLN A 429 -4.68 -25.67 8.89
C GLN A 429 -3.61 -24.60 8.62
N ILE A 430 -2.80 -24.27 9.62
CA ILE A 430 -1.69 -23.33 9.46
C ILE A 430 -0.66 -23.88 8.46
N ILE A 431 -0.34 -25.18 8.50
CA ILE A 431 0.55 -25.81 7.52
C ILE A 431 0.00 -25.66 6.10
N ALA A 432 -1.29 -25.94 5.88
CA ALA A 432 -1.90 -25.80 4.56
C ALA A 432 -1.80 -24.36 4.04
N GLN A 433 -2.11 -23.37 4.87
CA GLN A 433 -2.00 -21.95 4.52
C GLN A 433 -0.54 -21.51 4.29
N ALA A 434 0.39 -21.99 5.11
CA ALA A 434 1.80 -21.67 4.97
C ALA A 434 2.37 -22.23 3.66
N LYS A 435 1.96 -23.43 3.24
CA LYS A 435 2.41 -24.04 1.97
C LYS A 435 2.08 -23.15 0.77
N GLU A 436 0.82 -22.72 0.64
CA GLU A 436 0.41 -21.83 -0.45
C GLU A 436 1.23 -20.53 -0.46
N GLY A 437 1.42 -19.90 0.71
CA GLY A 437 2.20 -18.67 0.81
C GLY A 437 3.70 -18.86 0.53
N ILE A 438 4.26 -20.00 0.89
CA ILE A 438 5.68 -20.33 0.71
C ILE A 438 5.98 -20.71 -0.75
N GLU A 439 5.08 -21.44 -1.41
CA GLU A 439 5.20 -21.77 -2.84
C GLU A 439 5.29 -20.49 -3.70
N GLU A 440 4.44 -19.51 -3.41
CA GLU A 440 4.47 -18.19 -4.07
C GLU A 440 5.79 -17.44 -3.80
N ILE A 441 6.37 -17.54 -2.60
CA ILE A 441 7.68 -16.95 -2.30
C ILE A 441 8.77 -17.64 -3.14
N PHE A 442 8.75 -18.98 -3.23
CA PHE A 442 9.79 -19.73 -3.92
C PHE A 442 9.75 -19.61 -5.45
N LYS A 443 8.61 -19.23 -6.05
CA LYS A 443 8.50 -18.96 -7.49
C LYS A 443 9.58 -17.97 -7.98
N ASP A 444 9.80 -16.90 -7.22
CA ASP A 444 10.74 -15.83 -7.56
C ASP A 444 12.05 -15.90 -6.75
N PHE A 445 12.22 -16.91 -5.91
CA PHE A 445 13.37 -17.00 -5.02
C PHE A 445 14.64 -17.43 -5.78
N ASN A 446 15.72 -16.68 -5.58
CA ASN A 446 17.07 -17.08 -5.99
C ASN A 446 17.99 -17.19 -4.77
N TYR A 447 18.48 -18.40 -4.47
CA TYR A 447 19.28 -18.66 -3.28
C TYR A 447 20.50 -17.74 -3.14
N SER A 448 21.28 -17.55 -4.20
CA SER A 448 22.49 -16.72 -4.15
C SER A 448 22.16 -15.24 -3.95
N THR A 449 21.10 -14.76 -4.59
CA THR A 449 20.64 -13.37 -4.41
C THR A 449 20.09 -13.17 -2.99
N GLU A 450 19.28 -14.09 -2.47
CA GLU A 450 18.71 -13.99 -1.13
C GLU A 450 19.78 -14.06 -0.02
N GLU A 451 20.83 -14.85 -0.18
CA GLU A 451 21.97 -14.86 0.75
C GLU A 451 22.62 -13.46 0.84
N LYS A 452 22.88 -12.83 -0.31
CA LYS A 452 23.45 -11.47 -0.37
C LYS A 452 22.49 -10.42 0.19
N LEU A 453 21.18 -10.58 -0.05
CA LEU A 453 20.16 -9.69 0.48
C LEU A 453 20.08 -9.77 2.00
N LEU A 454 20.19 -10.96 2.59
CA LEU A 454 20.26 -11.10 4.04
C LEU A 454 21.50 -10.39 4.60
N ALA A 455 22.66 -10.57 3.98
CA ALA A 455 23.89 -9.90 4.39
C ALA A 455 23.75 -8.36 4.34
N ALA A 456 23.25 -7.81 3.24
CA ALA A 456 23.03 -6.37 3.09
C ALA A 456 22.00 -5.83 4.09
N GLY A 457 20.92 -6.58 4.33
CA GLY A 457 19.90 -6.23 5.31
C GLY A 457 20.44 -6.15 6.74
N MET A 458 21.23 -7.15 7.16
CA MET A 458 21.87 -7.15 8.48
C MET A 458 22.91 -6.02 8.61
N ASP A 459 23.70 -5.76 7.58
CA ASP A 459 24.71 -4.71 7.58
C ASP A 459 24.10 -3.30 7.72
N VAL A 460 23.10 -2.98 6.89
CA VAL A 460 22.45 -1.67 6.95
C VAL A 460 21.67 -1.48 8.26
N PHE A 461 21.06 -2.54 8.81
CA PHE A 461 20.44 -2.50 10.13
C PHE A 461 21.48 -2.20 11.22
N PHE A 462 22.56 -2.97 11.27
CA PHE A 462 23.58 -2.86 12.31
C PHE A 462 24.21 -1.46 12.37
N LYS A 463 24.42 -0.83 11.20
CA LYS A 463 25.02 0.51 11.09
C LYS A 463 24.11 1.64 11.51
N ASN A 464 22.80 1.51 11.35
CA ASN A 464 21.87 2.64 11.46
C ASN A 464 20.93 2.56 12.68
N VAL A 465 20.72 1.37 13.25
CA VAL A 465 19.92 1.23 14.47
C VAL A 465 20.82 1.46 15.69
N PRO A 466 20.45 2.33 16.65
CA PRO A 466 21.25 2.53 17.85
C PRO A 466 21.54 1.20 18.56
N MET A 467 22.80 0.96 18.94
CA MET A 467 23.23 -0.34 19.51
C MET A 467 22.39 -0.75 20.74
N VAL A 468 21.99 0.21 21.57
CA VAL A 468 21.12 -0.01 22.75
C VAL A 468 19.71 -0.50 22.41
N GLN A 469 19.28 -0.35 21.15
CA GLN A 469 18.00 -0.81 20.65
C GLN A 469 18.10 -2.12 19.87
N GLN A 470 19.29 -2.59 19.53
CA GLN A 470 19.49 -3.86 18.85
C GLN A 470 19.31 -5.04 19.83
N SER A 471 19.04 -6.23 19.29
CA SER A 471 18.97 -7.45 20.09
C SER A 471 20.37 -7.82 20.59
N GLU A 472 20.49 -8.17 21.86
CA GLU A 472 21.74 -8.70 22.43
C GLU A 472 22.21 -9.94 21.68
N ASP A 473 21.29 -10.87 21.38
CA ASP A 473 21.57 -12.08 20.60
C ASP A 473 22.09 -11.76 19.18
N PHE A 474 21.53 -10.71 18.55
CA PHE A 474 22.01 -10.28 17.22
C PHE A 474 23.39 -9.64 17.31
N LEU A 475 23.65 -8.82 18.34
CA LEU A 475 24.96 -8.20 18.56
C LEU A 475 26.02 -9.27 18.82
N ASP A 476 25.74 -10.25 19.68
CA ASP A 476 26.64 -11.36 19.97
C ASP A 476 26.94 -12.17 18.70
N LEU A 477 25.93 -12.45 17.88
CA LEU A 477 26.09 -13.13 16.60
C LEU A 477 26.92 -12.29 15.63
N ALA A 478 26.63 -11.00 15.49
CA ALA A 478 27.39 -10.09 14.63
C ALA A 478 28.87 -10.02 15.07
N PHE A 479 29.14 -9.84 16.36
CA PHE A 479 30.51 -9.77 16.89
C PHE A 479 31.25 -11.09 16.81
N LYS A 480 30.58 -12.23 17.01
CA LYS A 480 31.15 -13.57 16.78
C LYS A 480 31.68 -13.72 15.35
N TYR A 481 31.01 -13.13 14.37
CA TYR A 481 31.42 -13.11 12.96
C TYR A 481 32.26 -11.87 12.61
N ARG A 482 32.66 -11.03 13.58
CA ARG A 482 33.42 -9.79 13.38
C ARG A 482 32.73 -8.82 12.41
N CYS A 483 31.40 -8.80 12.44
CA CYS A 483 30.54 -8.04 11.52
C CYS A 483 30.74 -8.40 10.04
N ASP A 484 31.26 -9.60 9.74
CA ASP A 484 31.30 -10.15 8.38
C ASP A 484 29.94 -10.75 8.02
N PHE A 485 29.00 -9.87 7.65
CA PHE A 485 27.64 -10.26 7.30
C PHE A 485 27.53 -11.19 6.09
N PRO A 486 28.36 -11.07 5.02
CA PRO A 486 28.40 -12.07 3.95
C PRO A 486 28.72 -13.48 4.47
N LYS A 487 29.75 -13.62 5.30
CA LYS A 487 30.10 -14.92 5.90
C LYS A 487 28.99 -15.45 6.82
N LEU A 488 28.38 -14.57 7.62
CA LEU A 488 27.27 -14.93 8.49
C LEU A 488 26.05 -15.41 7.70
N ALA A 489 25.64 -14.67 6.67
CA ALA A 489 24.51 -15.03 5.82
C ALA A 489 24.73 -16.38 5.12
N ASN A 490 25.94 -16.63 4.61
CA ASN A 490 26.29 -17.92 4.01
C ASN A 490 26.16 -19.08 5.01
N ASP A 491 26.66 -18.91 6.24
CA ASP A 491 26.54 -19.95 7.28
C ASP A 491 25.07 -20.22 7.68
N ILE A 492 24.25 -19.16 7.78
CA ILE A 492 22.81 -19.26 8.03
C ILE A 492 22.12 -20.06 6.91
N PHE A 493 22.36 -19.68 5.65
CA PHE A 493 21.73 -20.31 4.49
C PHE A 493 22.14 -21.77 4.34
N ASN A 494 23.41 -22.10 4.54
CA ASN A 494 23.91 -23.48 4.45
C ASN A 494 23.23 -24.42 5.46
N LYS A 495 22.91 -23.92 6.65
CA LYS A 495 22.33 -24.71 7.75
C LYS A 495 20.80 -24.71 7.76
N SER A 496 20.16 -23.69 7.19
CA SER A 496 18.71 -23.55 7.24
C SER A 496 17.95 -24.54 6.37
N GLN A 497 16.77 -24.91 6.84
CA GLN A 497 15.72 -25.65 6.12
C GLN A 497 14.73 -24.73 5.39
N MET A 498 14.83 -23.40 5.55
CA MET A 498 13.87 -22.41 5.05
C MET A 498 14.25 -21.73 3.73
N VAL A 499 15.30 -22.25 3.05
CA VAL A 499 15.96 -21.57 1.92
C VAL A 499 15.80 -22.29 0.57
N THR A 500 15.09 -23.43 0.55
CA THR A 500 14.76 -24.17 -0.68
C THR A 500 13.42 -24.88 -0.51
N PRO A 501 12.61 -25.06 -1.57
CA PRO A 501 11.34 -25.77 -1.50
C PRO A 501 11.44 -27.15 -0.85
N GLU A 502 12.42 -27.96 -1.26
CA GLU A 502 12.56 -29.36 -0.83
C GLU A 502 12.84 -29.47 0.68
N LYS A 503 13.68 -28.56 1.20
CA LYS A 503 13.97 -28.50 2.64
C LYS A 503 12.76 -28.05 3.45
N VAL A 504 12.00 -27.08 2.96
CA VAL A 504 10.77 -26.62 3.65
C VAL A 504 9.69 -27.68 3.62
N GLU A 505 9.47 -28.34 2.49
CA GLU A 505 8.54 -29.45 2.37
C GLU A 505 8.90 -30.57 3.36
N LYS A 506 10.18 -30.91 3.46
CA LYS A 506 10.68 -31.90 4.43
C LYS A 506 10.43 -31.46 5.88
N LEU A 507 10.65 -30.18 6.20
CA LEU A 507 10.34 -29.62 7.52
C LEU A 507 8.84 -29.71 7.83
N LEU A 508 7.98 -29.37 6.86
CA LEU A 508 6.53 -29.36 7.01
C LEU A 508 5.86 -30.73 6.95
N ALA A 509 6.58 -31.79 6.58
CA ALA A 509 6.06 -33.16 6.58
C ALA A 509 5.81 -33.69 8.01
N ASN A 510 6.68 -33.32 8.96
CA ASN A 510 6.50 -33.66 10.38
C ASN A 510 7.13 -32.58 11.26
N PRO A 511 6.55 -31.37 11.30
CA PRO A 511 7.15 -30.22 11.97
C PRO A 511 7.03 -30.35 13.48
N THR A 512 8.10 -30.01 14.18
CA THR A 512 8.09 -29.75 15.62
C THR A 512 8.41 -28.29 15.88
N ALA A 513 7.89 -27.74 16.99
CA ALA A 513 8.20 -26.37 17.39
C ALA A 513 9.70 -26.12 17.49
N ASP A 514 10.47 -27.11 17.98
CA ASP A 514 11.92 -27.02 18.12
C ASP A 514 12.67 -27.03 16.79
N GLN A 515 12.22 -27.80 15.80
CA GLN A 515 12.81 -27.78 14.45
C GLN A 515 12.64 -26.41 13.80
N ILE A 516 11.48 -25.78 13.97
CA ILE A 516 11.22 -24.43 13.44
C ILE A 516 12.02 -23.40 14.25
N ALA A 517 11.94 -23.43 15.58
CA ALA A 517 12.54 -22.42 16.44
C ALA A 517 14.08 -22.38 16.39
N LYS A 518 14.73 -23.52 16.13
CA LYS A 518 16.19 -23.65 16.03
C LYS A 518 16.70 -23.52 14.59
N ASP A 519 15.83 -23.27 13.61
CA ASP A 519 16.29 -22.98 12.25
C ASP A 519 17.00 -21.61 12.24
N PRO A 520 18.22 -21.51 11.67
CA PRO A 520 18.97 -20.26 11.67
C PRO A 520 18.23 -19.05 11.07
N VAL A 521 17.40 -19.26 10.04
CA VAL A 521 16.60 -18.17 9.44
C VAL A 521 15.47 -17.75 10.38
N PHE A 522 14.90 -18.69 11.13
CA PHE A 522 13.87 -18.39 12.12
C PHE A 522 14.44 -17.71 13.38
N GLU A 523 15.64 -18.09 13.80
CA GLU A 523 16.38 -17.40 14.87
C GLU A 523 16.65 -15.95 14.49
N ILE A 524 17.12 -15.70 13.26
CA ILE A 524 17.25 -14.34 12.72
C ILE A 524 15.90 -13.61 12.78
N TYR A 525 14.83 -14.19 12.23
CA TYR A 525 13.50 -13.57 12.28
C TYR A 525 13.10 -13.14 13.71
N ARG A 526 13.29 -14.02 14.70
CA ARG A 526 13.00 -13.73 16.11
C ARG A 526 13.90 -12.64 16.68
N MET A 527 15.21 -12.68 16.42
CA MET A 527 16.15 -11.66 16.91
C MET A 527 15.73 -10.24 16.52
N PHE A 528 15.12 -10.05 15.35
CA PHE A 528 14.62 -8.75 14.91
C PHE A 528 13.19 -8.46 15.38
N VAL A 529 12.26 -9.40 15.21
CA VAL A 529 10.83 -9.17 15.47
C VAL A 529 10.52 -9.17 16.97
N ASP A 530 11.05 -10.12 17.73
CA ASP A 530 10.81 -10.20 19.16
C ASP A 530 11.46 -9.03 19.89
N ASN A 531 12.65 -8.61 19.45
CA ASN A 531 13.29 -7.40 19.96
C ASN A 531 12.47 -6.14 19.63
N ALA A 532 12.03 -5.97 18.38
CA ALA A 532 11.17 -4.84 18.01
C ALA A 532 9.89 -4.82 18.86
N ASN A 533 9.21 -5.96 19.00
CA ASN A 533 8.01 -6.07 19.84
C ASN A 533 8.32 -5.72 21.30
N LYS A 534 9.36 -6.32 21.89
CA LYS A 534 9.77 -6.08 23.29
C LYS A 534 10.06 -4.62 23.56
N ARG A 535 10.85 -3.97 22.70
CA ARG A 535 11.24 -2.55 22.86
C ARG A 535 10.07 -1.60 22.64
N MET A 536 9.10 -1.98 21.82
CA MET A 536 7.93 -1.16 21.52
C MET A 536 6.77 -1.34 22.51
N VAL A 537 6.83 -2.30 23.45
CA VAL A 537 5.81 -2.45 24.50
C VAL A 537 5.62 -1.14 25.27
N ASP A 538 6.72 -0.49 25.65
CA ASP A 538 6.69 0.77 26.39
C ASP A 538 6.09 1.93 25.58
N ALA A 539 6.15 1.84 24.24
CA ALA A 539 5.55 2.80 23.33
C ALA A 539 4.07 2.48 23.00
N GLN A 540 3.53 1.30 23.33
CA GLN A 540 2.15 0.93 23.00
C GLN A 540 1.12 1.90 23.59
N LYS A 541 1.32 2.32 24.84
CA LYS A 541 0.48 3.34 25.46
C LYS A 541 0.52 4.65 24.66
N SER A 542 1.71 5.07 24.24
CA SER A 542 1.89 6.29 23.43
C SER A 542 1.21 6.19 22.07
N TYR A 543 1.19 5.02 21.42
CA TYR A 543 0.42 4.82 20.20
C TYR A 543 -1.10 4.96 20.41
N ALA A 544 -1.63 4.46 21.54
CA ALA A 544 -3.04 4.63 21.89
C ALA A 544 -3.38 6.10 22.16
N ASP A 545 -2.51 6.80 22.89
CA ASP A 545 -2.64 8.23 23.16
C ASP A 545 -2.55 9.06 21.88
N LEU A 546 -1.63 8.72 20.96
CA LEU A 546 -1.48 9.34 19.64
C LEU A 546 -2.75 9.19 18.80
N ASN A 547 -3.34 7.98 18.74
CA ASN A 547 -4.57 7.74 17.99
C ASN A 547 -5.74 8.58 18.52
N LYS A 548 -5.87 8.68 19.85
CA LYS A 548 -6.88 9.53 20.48
C LYS A 548 -6.65 11.01 20.15
N ALA A 549 -5.41 11.47 20.28
CA ALA A 549 -5.04 12.86 20.05
C ALA A 549 -5.23 13.27 18.59
N ASN A 550 -4.83 12.42 17.62
CA ASN A 550 -5.10 12.62 16.19
C ASN A 550 -6.60 12.71 15.91
N ARG A 551 -7.41 11.79 16.46
CA ARG A 551 -8.86 11.83 16.29
C ARG A 551 -9.47 13.13 16.79
N LEU A 552 -9.06 13.61 17.96
CA LEU A 552 -9.54 14.87 18.52
C LEU A 552 -9.04 16.08 17.72
N PHE A 553 -7.79 16.06 17.27
CA PHE A 553 -7.23 17.11 16.42
C PHE A 553 -8.02 17.25 15.12
N VAL A 554 -8.22 16.15 14.38
CA VAL A 554 -8.98 16.15 13.13
C VAL A 554 -10.45 16.51 13.32
N LYS A 555 -11.03 16.24 14.48
CA LYS A 555 -12.40 16.67 14.78
C LYS A 555 -12.52 18.19 14.96
N GLY A 556 -11.47 18.83 15.48
CA GLY A 556 -11.48 20.24 15.82
C GLY A 556 -10.91 21.19 14.76
N VAL A 557 -10.17 20.65 13.79
CA VAL A 557 -9.66 21.33 12.58
C VAL A 557 -10.64 21.13 11.43
#